data_AF-A0A257QVM6-F1
#
_entry.id   AF-A0A257QVM6-F1
#
_cell.length_a   1.000
_cell.length_b   1.000
_cell.length_c   1.000
_cell.angle_alpha   90.00
_cell.angle_beta   90.00
_cell.angle_gamma   90.00
#
_symmetry.space_group_name_H-M   'P 1'
#
loop_
_entity.id
_entity.type
_entity.pdbx_description
1 polymer ?
#
loop_
_entity_poly.entity_id
_entity_poly.type
_entity_poly.pdbx_seq_one_letter_code
_entity_poly.pdbx_strand_id
1 'polypeptide(L)'
;MSRLVIVSNRVPMPGERGARAGGLAVALADALQPGALWFGWSGKRAAGTSTEAVIHHHEGIDYATIDLSESDYRRFYVGFSNGALWPLLHFRTGLLNFQRDEYEGYLEVNRAFAKALQPLLRPDDVIWIHDYQLLTMAAALRALGVTQKIGFFLHIPFVPPAILHVLPPADDLVGAMCSADVVGFQTEGDRGAFVDACATCLNAPPDEQGLVHYRGRTTKPVVTPIGIDSREFARVAARAVRGAETRRLRESLVGRALVIGADRLDYTKGLPNRFDAFARLLELYPEHLRQVSLLQIAARSREDVDRYQSLRRELDRKAGDINGRFSDFDWVPLRYMTRAVGRTTLAGFFRMAHIGLVTPLRDGMNLVAKEFIAAQNEDDPGVLILSRFAGAADELSEALIVNPYDADAVASAMHQALVMKIEERRERHLASLAKIRQTTASSFCADFLGYLNPKISKAA
;
A
#
# COMPACT_ATOMS: atom_id res chain seq x y z
N MET A 1 0.68 16.02 26.84
CA MET A 1 0.27 15.88 25.43
C MET A 1 -0.75 14.77 25.37
N SER A 2 -1.77 14.91 24.52
CA SER A 2 -2.72 13.83 24.23
C SER A 2 -1.96 12.59 23.76
N ARG A 3 -2.30 11.41 24.28
CA ARG A 3 -1.72 10.15 23.79
C ARG A 3 -2.32 9.80 22.42
N LEU A 4 -1.45 9.36 21.51
CA LEU A 4 -1.86 8.81 20.22
C LEU A 4 -2.23 7.33 20.36
N VAL A 5 -3.41 6.97 19.85
CA VAL A 5 -3.94 5.61 19.82
C VAL A 5 -4.06 5.18 18.35
N ILE A 6 -3.09 4.42 17.86
CA ILE A 6 -3.10 3.85 16.52
C ILE A 6 -3.94 2.59 16.51
N VAL A 7 -4.85 2.46 15.55
CA VAL A 7 -5.72 1.31 15.37
C VAL A 7 -5.54 0.77 13.95
N SER A 8 -5.07 -0.46 13.80
CA SER A 8 -4.94 -1.11 12.49
C SER A 8 -5.39 -2.56 12.54
N ASN A 9 -5.66 -3.14 11.37
CA ASN A 9 -6.07 -4.55 11.30
C ASN A 9 -5.10 -5.47 12.03
N ARG A 10 -3.78 -5.32 11.82
CA ARG A 10 -2.74 -6.12 12.48
C ARG A 10 -1.75 -5.24 13.22
N VAL A 11 -1.31 -5.68 14.40
CA VAL A 11 -0.23 -5.05 15.18
C VAL A 11 1.10 -5.76 14.90
N PRO A 12 2.17 -5.04 14.53
CA PRO A 12 3.50 -5.61 14.35
C PRO A 12 4.17 -5.79 15.72
N MET A 13 4.00 -6.96 16.33
CA MET A 13 4.54 -7.22 17.67
C MET A 13 6.07 -7.08 17.72
N PRO A 14 6.63 -6.42 18.77
CA PRO A 14 8.07 -6.34 18.97
C PRO A 14 8.74 -7.72 18.99
N GLY A 15 9.83 -7.87 18.24
CA GLY A 15 10.57 -9.13 18.14
C GLY A 15 10.07 -10.12 17.07
N GLU A 16 8.91 -9.90 16.42
CA GLU A 16 8.54 -10.68 15.24
C GLU A 16 9.49 -10.37 14.07
N ARG A 17 9.98 -11.41 13.38
CA ARG A 17 10.76 -11.26 12.15
C ARG A 17 9.91 -10.52 11.11
N GLY A 18 10.30 -9.30 10.77
CA GLY A 18 9.57 -8.45 9.81
C GLY A 18 8.54 -7.50 10.44
N ALA A 19 8.43 -7.43 11.77
CA ALA A 19 7.58 -6.44 12.47
C ALA A 19 7.89 -5.00 12.02
N ARG A 20 9.19 -4.69 11.86
CA ARG A 20 9.69 -3.39 11.34
C ARG A 20 9.77 -3.31 9.80
N ALA A 21 9.23 -4.29 9.08
CA ALA A 21 9.26 -4.34 7.60
C ALA A 21 7.86 -4.19 6.95
N GLY A 22 6.79 -4.17 7.76
CA GLY A 22 5.44 -3.87 7.26
C GLY A 22 5.33 -2.39 6.87
N GLY A 23 4.76 -2.10 5.70
CA GLY A 23 4.68 -0.74 5.16
C GLY A 23 4.03 0.28 6.11
N LEU A 24 3.00 -0.13 6.86
CA LEU A 24 2.36 0.73 7.85
C LEU A 24 3.26 1.01 9.07
N ALA A 25 3.97 -0.01 9.56
CA ALA A 25 4.88 0.14 10.71
C ALA A 25 6.05 1.08 10.41
N VAL A 26 6.58 0.99 9.19
CA VAL A 26 7.62 1.92 8.73
C VAL A 26 7.06 3.33 8.57
N ALA A 27 5.85 3.48 8.03
CA ALA A 27 5.25 4.79 7.81
C ALA A 27 4.81 5.51 9.08
N LEU A 28 4.48 4.77 10.15
CA LEU A 28 4.04 5.32 11.43
C LEU A 28 5.16 5.39 12.48
N ALA A 29 6.40 5.01 12.13
CA ALA A 29 7.50 4.92 13.08
C ALA A 29 7.74 6.23 13.84
N ASP A 30 7.65 7.37 13.14
CA ASP A 30 7.86 8.69 13.77
C ASP A 30 6.68 9.13 14.65
N ALA A 31 5.46 8.68 14.35
CA ALA A 31 4.28 8.95 15.18
C ALA A 31 4.23 8.06 16.43
N LEU A 32 4.90 6.91 16.40
CA LEU A 32 4.97 5.95 17.50
C LEU A 32 6.05 6.36 18.52
N GLN A 33 5.74 7.39 19.31
CA GLN A 33 6.59 7.86 20.40
C GLN A 33 6.24 7.19 21.75
N PRO A 34 7.16 7.18 22.72
CA PRO A 34 6.87 6.71 24.08
C PRO A 34 5.58 7.33 24.65
N GLY A 35 4.71 6.49 25.18
CA GLY A 35 3.37 6.84 25.66
C GLY A 35 2.25 6.58 24.67
N ALA A 36 2.55 6.24 23.40
CA ALA A 36 1.55 5.82 22.41
C ALA A 36 0.97 4.43 22.70
N LEU A 37 -0.22 4.16 22.14
CA LEU A 37 -0.88 2.86 22.15
C LEU A 37 -1.10 2.39 20.70
N TRP A 38 -0.70 1.17 20.37
CA TRP A 38 -1.05 0.51 19.12
C TRP A 38 -1.99 -0.67 19.38
N PHE A 39 -3.22 -0.56 18.90
CA PHE A 39 -4.27 -1.57 19.02
C PHE A 39 -4.59 -2.30 17.70
N GLY A 40 -4.90 -3.60 17.76
CA GLY A 40 -5.36 -4.39 16.61
C GLY A 40 -5.31 -5.91 16.79
N TRP A 41 -5.35 -6.68 15.70
CA TRP A 41 -5.21 -8.14 15.74
C TRP A 41 -3.76 -8.55 16.00
N SER A 42 -3.57 -9.58 16.83
CA SER A 42 -2.26 -10.21 17.08
C SER A 42 -1.69 -10.97 15.87
N GLY A 43 -2.54 -11.36 14.92
CA GLY A 43 -2.20 -12.33 13.87
C GLY A 43 -2.49 -13.79 14.24
N LYS A 44 -2.90 -14.06 15.48
CA LYS A 44 -3.23 -15.41 15.95
C LYS A 44 -4.72 -15.70 15.86
N ARG A 45 -5.04 -16.98 15.67
CA ARG A 45 -6.40 -17.49 15.67
C ARG A 45 -6.64 -18.23 16.98
N ALA A 46 -7.80 -18.05 17.59
CA ALA A 46 -8.19 -18.66 18.85
C ALA A 46 -9.55 -19.37 18.72
N ALA A 47 -9.98 -20.05 19.79
CA ALA A 47 -11.28 -20.75 19.81
C ALA A 47 -12.46 -19.77 19.71
N GLY A 48 -12.30 -18.56 20.24
CA GLY A 48 -13.27 -17.46 20.15
C GLY A 48 -12.53 -16.14 19.95
N THR A 49 -13.25 -15.13 19.47
CA THR A 49 -12.71 -13.77 19.35
C THR A 49 -12.60 -13.14 20.74
N SER A 50 -11.42 -12.64 21.08
CA SER A 50 -11.17 -12.05 22.39
C SER A 50 -12.01 -10.79 22.59
N THR A 51 -12.60 -10.65 23.78
CA THR A 51 -13.33 -9.44 24.18
C THR A 51 -12.47 -8.45 24.96
N GLU A 52 -11.30 -8.87 25.40
CA GLU A 52 -10.32 -8.08 26.14
C GLU A 52 -8.98 -8.11 25.39
N ALA A 53 -8.26 -6.99 25.44
CA ALA A 53 -6.96 -6.88 24.79
C ALA A 53 -5.83 -7.32 25.73
N VAL A 54 -4.88 -8.07 25.18
CA VAL A 54 -3.61 -8.37 25.86
C VAL A 54 -2.64 -7.24 25.57
N ILE A 55 -2.08 -6.64 26.62
CA ILE A 55 -1.17 -5.49 26.51
C ILE A 55 0.28 -5.97 26.68
N HIS A 56 1.13 -5.55 25.76
CA HIS A 56 2.56 -5.75 25.81
C HIS A 56 3.26 -4.40 25.79
N HIS A 57 4.19 -4.17 26.73
CA HIS A 57 4.95 -2.92 26.80
C HIS A 57 6.34 -3.10 26.18
N HIS A 58 6.72 -2.20 25.27
CA HIS A 58 8.03 -2.23 24.64
C HIS A 58 8.48 -0.83 24.20
N GLU A 59 9.71 -0.45 24.55
CA GLU A 59 10.31 0.85 24.19
C GLU A 59 9.41 2.06 24.56
N GLY A 60 8.64 1.96 25.66
CA GLY A 60 7.72 3.01 26.10
C GLY A 60 6.37 3.03 25.37
N ILE A 61 6.12 2.12 24.44
CA ILE A 61 4.87 2.00 23.68
C ILE A 61 4.07 0.81 24.19
N ASP A 62 2.75 0.98 24.30
CA ASP A 62 1.82 -0.10 24.62
C ASP A 62 1.29 -0.72 23.32
N TYR A 63 1.40 -2.04 23.20
CA TYR A 63 0.84 -2.83 22.10
C TYR A 63 -0.30 -3.67 22.65
N ALA A 64 -1.53 -3.32 22.29
CA ALA A 64 -2.75 -4.00 22.74
C ALA A 64 -3.32 -4.85 21.61
N THR A 65 -3.34 -6.17 21.80
CA THR A 65 -3.79 -7.09 20.75
C THR A 65 -4.96 -7.95 21.18
N ILE A 66 -5.83 -8.25 20.22
CA ILE A 66 -6.87 -9.27 20.38
C ILE A 66 -6.63 -10.43 19.40
N ASP A 67 -7.11 -11.62 19.74
CA ASP A 67 -7.11 -12.78 18.85
C ASP A 67 -8.50 -12.91 18.20
N LEU A 68 -8.53 -13.45 16.97
CA LEU A 68 -9.77 -13.70 16.23
C LEU A 68 -10.12 -15.19 16.26
N SER A 69 -11.41 -15.51 16.30
CA SER A 69 -11.85 -16.87 15.98
C SER A 69 -11.55 -17.21 14.52
N GLU A 70 -11.45 -18.51 14.19
CA GLU A 70 -11.31 -18.93 12.79
C GLU A 70 -12.50 -18.46 11.93
N SER A 71 -13.72 -18.50 12.49
CA SER A 71 -14.94 -18.03 11.82
C SER A 71 -14.85 -16.53 11.50
N ASP A 72 -14.45 -15.72 12.48
CA ASP A 72 -14.34 -14.27 12.30
C ASP A 72 -13.19 -13.90 11.37
N TYR A 73 -12.03 -14.54 11.50
CA TYR A 73 -10.94 -14.38 10.54
C TYR A 73 -11.41 -14.64 9.10
N ARG A 74 -12.19 -15.70 8.86
CA ARG A 74 -12.73 -15.98 7.53
C ARG A 74 -13.74 -14.94 7.09
N ARG A 75 -14.78 -14.67 7.87
CA ARG A 75 -15.88 -13.75 7.48
C ARG A 75 -15.38 -12.31 7.30
N PHE A 76 -14.59 -11.80 8.25
CA PHE A 76 -14.09 -10.42 8.25
C PHE A 76 -12.89 -10.23 7.33
N TYR A 77 -11.82 -11.02 7.47
CA TYR A 77 -10.55 -10.76 6.78
C TYR A 77 -10.50 -11.41 5.40
N VAL A 78 -10.76 -12.72 5.30
CA VAL A 78 -10.73 -13.44 4.00
C VAL A 78 -11.91 -13.02 3.12
N GLY A 79 -13.10 -13.00 3.69
CA GLY A 79 -14.39 -12.69 3.08
C GLY A 79 -14.57 -11.21 2.79
N PHE A 80 -15.28 -10.46 3.63
CA PHE A 80 -15.69 -9.10 3.29
C PHE A 80 -14.52 -8.15 2.99
N SER A 81 -13.44 -8.18 3.79
CA SER A 81 -12.30 -7.28 3.55
C SER A 81 -11.57 -7.59 2.24
N ASN A 82 -11.15 -8.84 2.01
CA ASN A 82 -10.28 -9.17 0.86
C ASN A 82 -11.04 -9.77 -0.35
N GLY A 83 -12.25 -10.27 -0.15
CA GLY A 83 -13.15 -10.80 -1.17
C GLY A 83 -14.16 -9.77 -1.70
N ALA A 84 -14.57 -8.76 -0.91
CA ALA A 84 -15.48 -7.71 -1.36
C ALA A 84 -14.81 -6.33 -1.46
N LEU A 85 -14.30 -5.77 -0.35
CA LEU A 85 -13.77 -4.40 -0.31
C LEU A 85 -12.51 -4.23 -1.15
N TRP A 86 -11.51 -5.10 -1.00
CA TRP A 86 -10.26 -5.01 -1.76
C TRP A 86 -10.47 -5.01 -3.28
N PRO A 87 -11.18 -5.98 -3.89
CA PRO A 87 -11.41 -5.96 -5.33
C PRO A 87 -12.26 -4.76 -5.76
N LEU A 88 -13.30 -4.40 -5.00
CA LEU A 88 -14.12 -3.23 -5.30
C LEU A 88 -13.28 -1.96 -5.38
N LEU A 89 -12.58 -1.64 -4.29
CA LEU A 89 -11.83 -0.39 -4.12
C LEU A 89 -10.62 -0.29 -5.07
N HIS A 90 -10.20 -1.41 -5.67
CA HIS A 90 -9.21 -1.44 -6.75
C HIS A 90 -9.81 -1.57 -8.16
N PHE A 91 -11.10 -1.24 -8.32
CA PHE A 91 -11.80 -1.20 -9.62
C PHE A 91 -11.87 -2.58 -10.31
N ARG A 92 -11.82 -3.66 -9.52
CA ARG A 92 -11.91 -5.04 -9.99
C ARG A 92 -13.27 -5.63 -9.65
N THR A 93 -14.35 -4.99 -10.10
CA THR A 93 -15.73 -5.41 -9.83
C THR A 93 -16.01 -6.85 -10.27
N GLY A 94 -15.39 -7.33 -11.37
CA GLY A 94 -15.49 -8.74 -11.79
C GLY A 94 -14.84 -9.77 -10.85
N LEU A 95 -14.09 -9.31 -9.84
CA LEU A 95 -13.50 -10.16 -8.79
C LEU A 95 -14.22 -10.03 -7.44
N LEU A 96 -15.17 -9.09 -7.31
CA LEU A 96 -15.93 -8.88 -6.08
C LEU A 96 -16.81 -10.10 -5.79
N ASN A 97 -16.74 -10.58 -4.56
CA ASN A 97 -17.62 -11.61 -4.01
C ASN A 97 -18.28 -11.06 -2.74
N PHE A 98 -19.57 -10.75 -2.81
CA PHE A 98 -20.33 -10.27 -1.66
C PHE A 98 -21.17 -11.40 -1.09
N GLN A 99 -20.97 -11.66 0.21
CA GLN A 99 -21.81 -12.55 1.00
C GLN A 99 -22.31 -11.76 2.23
N ARG A 100 -23.60 -11.93 2.56
CA ARG A 100 -24.22 -11.17 3.66
C ARG A 100 -23.67 -11.57 5.03
N ASP A 101 -23.41 -12.85 5.24
CA ASP A 101 -22.81 -13.38 6.47
C ASP A 101 -21.37 -12.87 6.70
N GLU A 102 -20.59 -12.70 5.63
CA GLU A 102 -19.26 -12.09 5.66
C GLU A 102 -19.33 -10.61 6.04
N TYR A 103 -20.32 -9.87 5.51
CA TYR A 103 -20.56 -8.48 5.92
C TYR A 103 -20.98 -8.37 7.39
N GLU A 104 -21.86 -9.25 7.86
CA GLU A 104 -22.24 -9.30 9.28
C GLU A 104 -21.03 -9.61 10.16
N GLY A 105 -20.21 -10.59 9.79
CA GLY A 105 -18.94 -10.88 10.48
C GLY A 105 -17.97 -9.70 10.47
N TYR A 106 -17.94 -8.92 9.38
CA TYR A 106 -17.14 -7.70 9.32
C TYR A 106 -17.58 -6.64 10.34
N LEU A 107 -18.89 -6.43 10.48
CA LEU A 107 -19.45 -5.54 11.48
C LEU A 107 -19.22 -6.05 12.91
N GLU A 108 -19.38 -7.36 13.14
CA GLU A 108 -19.13 -8.01 14.42
C GLU A 108 -17.70 -7.82 14.90
N VAL A 109 -16.71 -8.04 14.02
CA VAL A 109 -15.29 -7.85 14.36
C VAL A 109 -14.98 -6.38 14.66
N ASN A 110 -15.49 -5.43 13.87
CA ASN A 110 -15.31 -4.00 14.16
C ASN A 110 -15.92 -3.60 15.51
N ARG A 111 -17.09 -4.15 15.87
CA ARG A 111 -17.70 -3.94 17.20
C ARG A 111 -16.88 -4.59 18.31
N ALA A 112 -16.33 -5.78 18.10
CA ALA A 112 -15.46 -6.45 19.06
C ALA A 112 -14.18 -5.66 19.30
N PHE A 113 -13.55 -5.16 18.23
CA PHE A 113 -12.39 -4.26 18.30
C PHE A 113 -12.72 -2.99 19.11
N ALA A 114 -13.84 -2.33 18.81
CA ALA A 114 -14.27 -1.13 19.53
C ALA A 114 -14.51 -1.41 21.02
N LYS A 115 -15.15 -2.54 21.34
CA LYS A 115 -15.41 -2.96 22.72
C LYS A 115 -14.14 -3.28 23.50
N ALA A 116 -13.14 -3.90 22.87
CA ALA A 116 -11.85 -4.19 23.50
C ALA A 116 -10.99 -2.92 23.67
N LEU A 117 -11.10 -1.95 22.75
CA LEU A 117 -10.34 -0.70 22.83
C LEU A 117 -10.92 0.29 23.85
N GLN A 118 -12.24 0.42 23.94
CA GLN A 118 -12.91 1.44 24.78
C GLN A 118 -12.38 1.51 26.23
N PRO A 119 -12.18 0.40 26.97
CA PRO A 119 -11.68 0.46 28.35
C PRO A 119 -10.24 0.95 28.46
N LEU A 120 -9.47 0.93 27.37
CA LEU A 120 -8.08 1.37 27.34
C LEU A 120 -7.95 2.87 27.08
N LEU A 121 -9.03 3.54 26.64
CA LEU A 121 -9.01 4.93 26.23
C LEU A 121 -9.01 5.90 27.41
N ARG A 122 -8.28 7.00 27.26
CA ARG A 122 -8.25 8.14 28.17
C ARG A 122 -9.06 9.29 27.57
N PRO A 123 -9.63 10.21 28.39
CA PRO A 123 -10.47 11.29 27.88
C PRO A 123 -9.82 12.19 26.82
N ASP A 124 -8.50 12.34 26.87
CA ASP A 124 -7.71 13.21 25.99
C ASP A 124 -6.98 12.47 24.86
N ASP A 125 -7.21 11.16 24.70
CA ASP A 125 -6.61 10.38 23.61
C ASP A 125 -7.05 10.89 22.24
N VAL A 126 -6.17 10.74 21.25
CA VAL A 126 -6.47 10.92 19.83
C VAL A 126 -6.36 9.57 19.15
N ILE A 127 -7.45 9.14 18.51
CA ILE A 127 -7.56 7.82 17.88
C ILE A 127 -7.32 7.97 16.39
N TRP A 128 -6.40 7.18 15.84
CA TRP A 128 -6.10 7.15 14.41
C TRP A 128 -6.28 5.73 13.87
N ILE A 129 -7.36 5.54 13.11
CA ILE A 129 -7.77 4.27 12.52
C ILE A 129 -7.20 4.16 11.11
N HIS A 130 -6.66 3.00 10.78
CA HIS A 130 -6.05 2.74 9.48
C HIS A 130 -6.75 1.62 8.71
N ASP A 131 -7.07 1.96 7.47
CA ASP A 131 -7.32 1.07 6.34
C ASP A 131 -8.69 0.37 6.30
N TYR A 132 -8.99 -0.19 5.11
CA TYR A 132 -10.31 -0.67 4.71
C TYR A 132 -10.89 -1.81 5.55
N GLN A 133 -10.09 -2.51 6.35
CA GLN A 133 -10.64 -3.52 7.26
C GLN A 133 -11.45 -2.86 8.39
N LEU A 134 -11.27 -1.56 8.62
CA LEU A 134 -11.81 -0.85 9.78
C LEU A 134 -12.70 0.36 9.40
N LEU A 135 -13.35 0.34 8.23
CA LEU A 135 -14.23 1.43 7.76
C LEU A 135 -15.34 1.75 8.77
N THR A 136 -15.82 0.74 9.51
CA THR A 136 -16.93 0.88 10.47
C THR A 136 -16.48 1.05 11.91
N MET A 137 -15.18 1.03 12.18
CA MET A 137 -14.61 1.12 13.53
C MET A 137 -14.96 2.44 14.22
N ALA A 138 -14.92 3.57 13.51
CA ALA A 138 -15.29 4.87 14.07
C ALA A 138 -16.76 4.86 14.54
N ALA A 139 -17.67 4.36 13.71
CA ALA A 139 -19.10 4.23 14.07
C ALA A 139 -19.30 3.31 15.28
N ALA A 140 -18.58 2.18 15.33
CA ALA A 140 -18.63 1.26 16.47
C ALA A 140 -18.15 1.92 17.78
N LEU A 141 -17.06 2.69 17.76
CA LEU A 141 -16.59 3.46 18.92
C LEU A 141 -17.62 4.51 19.34
N ARG A 142 -18.20 5.25 18.39
CA ARG A 142 -19.24 6.25 18.68
C ARG A 142 -20.48 5.62 19.34
N ALA A 143 -20.88 4.43 18.92
CA ALA A 143 -21.99 3.70 19.54
C ALA A 143 -21.72 3.30 21.01
N LEU A 144 -20.44 3.19 21.40
CA LEU A 144 -20.01 2.95 22.78
C LEU A 144 -19.79 4.25 23.59
N GLY A 145 -20.19 5.41 23.07
CA GLY A 145 -20.07 6.69 23.76
C GLY A 145 -18.66 7.30 23.76
N VAL A 146 -17.75 6.81 22.91
CA VAL A 146 -16.41 7.39 22.73
C VAL A 146 -16.55 8.80 22.15
N THR A 147 -15.98 9.80 22.84
CA THR A 147 -16.07 11.23 22.49
C THR A 147 -14.74 11.82 22.00
N GLN A 148 -13.65 11.07 22.12
CA GLN A 148 -12.30 11.40 21.65
C GLN A 148 -12.29 11.78 20.16
N LYS A 149 -11.26 12.50 19.73
CA LYS A 149 -11.05 12.78 18.31
C LYS A 149 -10.65 11.51 17.57
N ILE A 150 -11.36 11.21 16.49
CA ILE A 150 -11.14 10.01 15.67
C ILE A 150 -10.77 10.44 14.25
N GLY A 151 -9.59 10.07 13.81
CA GLY A 151 -9.19 10.12 12.40
C GLY A 151 -9.27 8.73 11.78
N PHE A 152 -9.63 8.66 10.52
CA PHE A 152 -9.53 7.47 9.69
C PHE A 152 -8.66 7.77 8.48
N PHE A 153 -7.73 6.90 8.12
CA PHE A 153 -6.94 7.04 6.88
C PHE A 153 -7.06 5.78 6.00
N LEU A 154 -7.49 5.96 4.75
CA LEU A 154 -7.59 4.90 3.76
C LEU A 154 -6.28 4.79 2.96
N HIS A 155 -5.59 3.65 3.07
CA HIS A 155 -4.30 3.45 2.39
C HIS A 155 -4.45 3.00 0.94
N ILE A 156 -5.59 2.40 0.63
CA ILE A 156 -5.96 1.93 -0.72
C ILE A 156 -6.81 3.01 -1.43
N PRO A 157 -7.05 2.88 -2.75
CA PRO A 157 -7.89 3.84 -3.45
C PRO A 157 -9.32 3.87 -2.92
N PHE A 158 -10.03 4.96 -3.20
CA PHE A 158 -11.49 5.02 -3.09
C PHE A 158 -12.12 5.02 -4.48
N VAL A 159 -13.34 4.50 -4.59
CA VAL A 159 -14.03 4.39 -5.89
C VAL A 159 -15.14 5.44 -6.02
N PRO A 160 -15.39 5.95 -7.23
CA PRO A 160 -16.55 6.80 -7.49
C PRO A 160 -17.87 6.09 -7.15
N PRO A 161 -18.94 6.83 -6.84
CA PRO A 161 -20.23 6.25 -6.43
C PRO A 161 -20.80 5.21 -7.40
N ALA A 162 -20.64 5.44 -8.71
CA ALA A 162 -21.10 4.53 -9.76
C ALA A 162 -20.49 3.11 -9.64
N ILE A 163 -19.26 2.99 -9.13
CA ILE A 163 -18.62 1.70 -8.86
C ILE A 163 -18.94 1.25 -7.44
N LEU A 164 -18.97 2.18 -6.46
CA LEU A 164 -19.23 1.87 -5.06
C LEU A 164 -20.57 1.12 -4.86
N HIS A 165 -21.62 1.54 -5.55
CA HIS A 165 -22.97 0.94 -5.46
C HIS A 165 -23.07 -0.50 -5.98
N VAL A 166 -22.01 -1.06 -6.58
CA VAL A 166 -21.94 -2.51 -6.84
C VAL A 166 -21.94 -3.29 -5.51
N LEU A 167 -21.48 -2.68 -4.42
CA LEU A 167 -21.49 -3.28 -3.09
C LEU A 167 -22.82 -2.97 -2.37
N PRO A 168 -23.63 -3.98 -2.00
CA PRO A 168 -24.95 -3.73 -1.41
C PRO A 168 -24.96 -2.84 -0.15
N PRO A 169 -24.00 -2.94 0.80
CA PRO A 169 -23.94 -2.03 1.96
C PRO A 169 -23.15 -0.73 1.71
N ALA A 170 -23.06 -0.23 0.48
CA ALA A 170 -22.29 0.98 0.15
C ALA A 170 -22.65 2.18 1.05
N ASP A 171 -23.94 2.52 1.14
CA ASP A 171 -24.41 3.69 1.90
C ASP A 171 -24.09 3.57 3.39
N ASP A 172 -24.28 2.37 3.96
CA ASP A 172 -23.95 2.09 5.36
C ASP A 172 -22.46 2.29 5.64
N LEU A 173 -21.59 1.87 4.72
CA LEU A 173 -20.15 2.02 4.86
C LEU A 173 -19.71 3.49 4.77
N VAL A 174 -20.22 4.24 3.80
CA VAL A 174 -19.93 5.69 3.67
C VAL A 174 -20.43 6.43 4.92
N GLY A 175 -21.63 6.10 5.39
CA GLY A 175 -22.20 6.66 6.61
C GLY A 175 -21.36 6.32 7.86
N ALA A 176 -20.80 5.11 7.93
CA ALA A 176 -19.94 4.71 9.02
C ALA A 176 -18.58 5.44 9.01
N MET A 177 -18.00 5.67 7.83
CA MET A 177 -16.78 6.50 7.68
C MET A 177 -17.02 7.94 8.17
N CYS A 178 -18.21 8.51 7.93
CA CYS A 178 -18.61 9.83 8.43
C CYS A 178 -18.78 9.91 9.97
N SER A 179 -18.46 8.83 10.71
CA SER A 179 -18.37 8.85 12.17
C SER A 179 -17.01 9.29 12.71
N ALA A 180 -16.00 9.38 11.84
CA ALA A 180 -14.69 9.97 12.14
C ALA A 180 -14.75 11.51 12.01
N ASP A 181 -13.95 12.23 12.79
CA ASP A 181 -13.80 13.69 12.67
C ASP A 181 -13.01 14.07 11.40
N VAL A 182 -12.02 13.26 11.03
CA VAL A 182 -11.18 13.45 9.84
C VAL A 182 -11.10 12.13 9.07
N VAL A 183 -11.29 12.18 7.76
CA VAL A 183 -11.11 11.04 6.85
C VAL A 183 -10.06 11.41 5.81
N GLY A 184 -8.92 10.74 5.85
CA GLY A 184 -7.79 11.01 4.95
C GLY A 184 -7.65 9.98 3.84
N PHE A 185 -7.17 10.47 2.70
CA PHE A 185 -6.94 9.70 1.49
C PHE A 185 -5.54 9.96 0.93
N GLN A 186 -5.10 9.07 0.04
CA GLN A 186 -3.80 9.17 -0.63
C GLN A 186 -3.77 10.25 -1.69
N THR A 187 -4.85 10.39 -2.47
CA THR A 187 -4.92 11.29 -3.63
C THR A 187 -6.16 12.18 -3.57
N GLU A 188 -6.13 13.27 -4.33
CA GLU A 188 -7.28 14.14 -4.50
C GLU A 188 -8.43 13.46 -5.24
N GLY A 189 -8.12 12.54 -6.16
CA GLY A 189 -9.12 11.71 -6.84
C GLY A 189 -9.89 10.81 -5.88
N ASP A 190 -9.20 10.20 -4.90
CA ASP A 190 -9.83 9.37 -3.87
C ASP A 190 -10.70 10.23 -2.91
N ARG A 191 -10.20 11.40 -2.50
CA ARG A 191 -10.97 12.35 -1.67
C ARG A 191 -12.23 12.84 -2.40
N GLY A 192 -12.10 13.23 -3.66
CA GLY A 192 -13.22 13.66 -4.50
C GLY A 192 -14.27 12.57 -4.63
N ALA A 193 -13.86 11.33 -4.90
CA ALA A 193 -14.77 10.19 -4.97
C ALA A 193 -15.54 9.94 -3.65
N PHE A 194 -14.90 10.13 -2.49
CA PHE A 194 -15.58 10.04 -1.20
C PHE A 194 -16.58 11.18 -0.96
N VAL A 195 -16.22 12.41 -1.34
CA VAL A 195 -17.13 13.56 -1.26
C VAL A 195 -18.35 13.34 -2.15
N ASP A 196 -18.15 12.85 -3.37
CA ASP A 196 -19.23 12.47 -4.28
C ASP A 196 -20.10 11.37 -3.66
N ALA A 197 -19.50 10.36 -3.03
CA ALA A 197 -20.24 9.31 -2.34
C ALA A 197 -21.06 9.83 -1.15
N CYS A 198 -20.54 10.80 -0.39
CA CYS A 198 -21.33 11.44 0.67
C CYS A 198 -22.55 12.18 0.09
N ALA A 199 -22.37 12.90 -1.02
CA ALA A 199 -23.46 13.59 -1.69
C ALA A 199 -24.51 12.62 -2.25
N THR A 200 -24.10 11.54 -2.92
CA THR A 200 -25.02 10.64 -3.62
C THR A 200 -25.62 9.56 -2.74
N CYS A 201 -24.82 8.93 -1.86
CA CYS A 201 -25.27 7.82 -1.02
C CYS A 201 -26.01 8.31 0.22
N LEU A 202 -25.61 9.45 0.78
CA LEU A 202 -26.12 9.95 2.06
C LEU A 202 -26.99 11.20 1.95
N ASN A 203 -27.11 11.78 0.75
CA ASN A 203 -27.69 13.12 0.53
C ASN A 203 -27.02 14.18 1.43
N ALA A 204 -25.70 14.08 1.61
CA ALA A 204 -24.89 14.93 2.47
C ALA A 204 -23.72 15.53 1.67
N PRO A 205 -23.97 16.53 0.79
CA PRO A 205 -22.90 17.24 0.09
C PRO A 205 -22.02 18.03 1.07
N PRO A 206 -20.77 18.35 0.69
CA PRO A 206 -19.91 19.17 1.52
C PRO A 206 -20.42 20.62 1.60
N ASP A 207 -20.16 21.30 2.72
CA ASP A 207 -20.38 22.74 2.87
C ASP A 207 -19.33 23.57 2.10
N GLU A 208 -19.42 24.91 2.22
CA GLU A 208 -18.47 25.84 1.57
C GLU A 208 -17.01 25.66 2.05
N GLN A 209 -16.82 25.06 3.22
CA GLN A 209 -15.50 24.77 3.81
C GLN A 209 -15.03 23.34 3.50
N GLY A 210 -15.79 22.58 2.72
CA GLY A 210 -15.48 21.20 2.35
C GLY A 210 -15.80 20.17 3.44
N LEU A 211 -16.59 20.52 4.45
CA LEU A 211 -16.99 19.64 5.55
C LEU A 211 -18.28 18.89 5.22
N VAL A 212 -18.33 17.60 5.57
CA VAL A 212 -19.51 16.76 5.37
C VAL A 212 -20.29 16.66 6.68
N HIS A 213 -21.57 17.02 6.66
CA HIS A 213 -22.46 16.91 7.82
C HIS A 213 -23.41 15.73 7.67
N TYR A 214 -23.31 14.73 8.55
CA TYR A 214 -24.15 13.55 8.52
C TYR A 214 -24.50 13.05 9.93
N ARG A 215 -25.79 12.82 10.19
CA ARG A 215 -26.33 12.33 11.48
C ARG A 215 -25.77 13.08 12.71
N GLY A 216 -25.70 14.41 12.62
CA GLY A 216 -25.22 15.27 13.71
C GLY A 216 -23.71 15.26 13.94
N ARG A 217 -22.93 14.69 13.01
CA ARG A 217 -21.47 14.71 13.00
C ARG A 217 -20.95 15.51 11.82
N THR A 218 -19.77 16.08 12.00
CA THR A 218 -19.04 16.82 10.96
C THR A 218 -17.74 16.09 10.69
N THR A 219 -17.55 15.69 9.44
CA THR A 219 -16.35 14.99 8.96
C THR A 219 -15.57 15.91 8.04
N LYS A 220 -14.25 15.96 8.18
CA LYS A 220 -13.36 16.67 7.26
C LYS A 220 -12.60 15.67 6.36
N PRO A 221 -12.94 15.56 5.06
CA PRO A 221 -12.13 14.82 4.09
C PRO A 221 -10.81 15.56 3.79
N VAL A 222 -9.68 14.87 3.82
CA VAL A 222 -8.35 15.44 3.55
C VAL A 222 -7.48 14.54 2.67
N VAL A 223 -6.45 15.12 2.04
CA VAL A 223 -5.41 14.36 1.33
C VAL A 223 -4.10 14.49 2.10
N THR A 224 -3.52 13.35 2.46
CA THR A 224 -2.19 13.29 3.10
C THR A 224 -1.45 12.09 2.51
N PRO A 225 -0.71 12.26 1.39
CA PRO A 225 -0.08 11.16 0.68
C PRO A 225 1.03 10.55 1.53
N ILE A 226 1.04 9.22 1.64
CA ILE A 226 2.06 8.52 2.43
C ILE A 226 3.43 8.57 1.73
N GLY A 227 4.46 8.92 2.49
CA GLY A 227 5.85 9.01 2.03
C GLY A 227 6.76 7.89 2.54
N ILE A 228 8.06 8.04 2.27
CA ILE A 228 9.13 7.21 2.84
C ILE A 228 10.21 8.09 3.46
N ASP A 229 11.03 7.54 4.37
CA ASP A 229 12.33 8.16 4.65
C ASP A 229 13.29 7.86 3.49
N SER A 230 13.26 8.75 2.49
CA SER A 230 14.08 8.62 1.28
C SER A 230 15.58 8.76 1.58
N ARG A 231 15.96 9.51 2.62
CA ARG A 231 17.37 9.72 2.99
C ARG A 231 17.95 8.48 3.67
N GLU A 232 17.22 7.90 4.63
CA GLU A 232 17.60 6.64 5.25
C GLU A 232 17.69 5.54 4.20
N PHE A 233 16.67 5.41 3.33
CA PHE A 233 16.65 4.37 2.30
C PHE A 233 17.82 4.48 1.32
N ALA A 234 18.18 5.71 0.90
CA ALA A 234 19.36 5.94 0.06
C ALA A 234 20.66 5.44 0.71
N ARG A 235 20.86 5.69 2.02
CA ARG A 235 22.02 5.18 2.77
C ARG A 235 22.02 3.65 2.84
N VAL A 236 20.86 3.05 3.10
CA VAL A 236 20.69 1.59 3.13
C VAL A 236 21.05 0.99 1.77
N ALA A 237 20.52 1.55 0.68
CA ALA A 237 20.81 1.11 -0.69
C ALA A 237 22.31 1.24 -1.03
N ALA A 238 22.94 2.36 -0.69
CA ALA A 238 24.36 2.61 -0.91
C ALA A 238 25.28 1.62 -0.17
N ARG A 239 24.84 1.10 0.99
CA ARG A 239 25.55 0.01 1.69
C ARG A 239 25.23 -1.36 1.09
N ALA A 240 23.95 -1.63 0.82
CA ALA A 240 23.44 -2.91 0.37
C ALA A 240 23.93 -3.29 -1.03
N VAL A 241 24.27 -2.33 -1.89
CA VAL A 241 24.83 -2.62 -3.22
C VAL A 241 26.18 -3.34 -3.16
N ARG A 242 26.92 -3.19 -2.06
CA ARG A 242 28.16 -3.94 -1.75
C ARG A 242 27.88 -5.23 -0.96
N GLY A 243 26.63 -5.63 -0.79
CA GLY A 243 26.26 -6.87 -0.13
C GLY A 243 26.52 -8.11 -1.00
N ALA A 244 26.64 -9.27 -0.37
CA ALA A 244 26.86 -10.54 -1.07
C ALA A 244 25.74 -10.87 -2.06
N GLU A 245 24.48 -10.68 -1.67
CA GLU A 245 23.32 -10.91 -2.56
C GLU A 245 23.37 -10.06 -3.82
N THR A 246 23.64 -8.76 -3.67
CA THR A 246 23.69 -7.82 -4.81
C THR A 246 24.86 -8.14 -5.73
N ARG A 247 26.02 -8.54 -5.19
CA ARG A 247 27.15 -9.02 -6.00
C ARG A 247 26.79 -10.27 -6.79
N ARG A 248 26.19 -11.27 -6.15
CA ARG A 248 25.74 -12.50 -6.81
C ARG A 248 24.76 -12.21 -7.95
N LEU A 249 23.79 -11.32 -7.72
CA LEU A 249 22.88 -10.89 -8.78
C LEU A 249 23.63 -10.23 -9.93
N ARG A 250 24.53 -9.27 -9.64
CA ARG A 250 25.34 -8.57 -10.66
C ARG A 250 26.18 -9.54 -11.49
N GLU A 251 26.90 -10.46 -10.85
CA GLU A 251 27.72 -11.47 -11.52
C GLU A 251 26.85 -12.35 -12.43
N SER A 252 25.67 -12.77 -11.96
CA SER A 252 24.75 -13.59 -12.74
C SER A 252 24.12 -12.87 -13.95
N LEU A 253 24.19 -11.55 -14.04
CA LEU A 253 23.70 -10.79 -15.19
C LEU A 253 24.73 -10.71 -16.31
N VAL A 254 26.02 -10.88 -16.01
CA VAL A 254 27.12 -10.84 -16.99
C VAL A 254 27.09 -9.54 -17.82
N GLY A 255 26.92 -8.41 -17.14
CA GLY A 255 26.91 -7.08 -17.77
C GLY A 255 25.57 -6.66 -18.41
N ARG A 256 24.55 -7.54 -18.41
CA ARG A 256 23.21 -7.22 -18.93
C ARG A 256 22.47 -6.20 -18.06
N ALA A 257 21.65 -5.39 -18.71
CA ALA A 257 20.74 -4.47 -18.04
C ALA A 257 19.71 -5.23 -17.19
N LEU A 258 19.28 -4.60 -16.10
CA LEU A 258 18.31 -5.16 -15.16
C LEU A 258 17.06 -4.29 -15.13
N VAL A 259 15.93 -4.89 -15.49
CA VAL A 259 14.60 -4.39 -15.14
C VAL A 259 14.16 -5.08 -13.87
N ILE A 260 13.62 -4.33 -12.90
CA ILE A 260 13.14 -4.89 -11.64
C ILE A 260 11.68 -4.53 -11.38
N GLY A 261 10.90 -5.54 -11.05
CA GLY A 261 9.57 -5.41 -10.45
C GLY A 261 9.56 -6.06 -9.08
N ALA A 262 9.02 -5.37 -8.07
CA ALA A 262 8.95 -5.88 -6.71
C ALA A 262 7.58 -5.58 -6.11
N ASP A 263 6.77 -6.62 -5.93
CA ASP A 263 5.39 -6.48 -5.49
C ASP A 263 4.99 -7.63 -4.58
N ARG A 264 3.85 -7.47 -3.91
CA ARG A 264 3.10 -8.64 -3.42
C ARG A 264 2.47 -9.33 -4.61
N LEU A 265 2.37 -10.66 -4.57
CA LEU A 265 1.56 -11.41 -5.52
C LEU A 265 0.10 -11.00 -5.29
N ASP A 266 -0.41 -10.07 -6.09
CA ASP A 266 -1.73 -9.46 -5.93
C ASP A 266 -2.24 -8.99 -7.30
N TYR A 267 -3.51 -9.23 -7.59
CA TYR A 267 -4.11 -8.97 -8.91
C TYR A 267 -4.21 -7.48 -9.26
N THR A 268 -4.02 -6.61 -8.28
CA THR A 268 -3.95 -5.16 -8.46
C THR A 268 -2.65 -4.71 -9.11
N LYS A 269 -1.59 -5.54 -9.04
CA LYS A 269 -0.22 -5.17 -9.43
C LYS A 269 0.09 -5.31 -10.92
N GLY A 270 -0.88 -5.79 -11.72
CA GLY A 270 -0.71 -5.90 -13.17
C GLY A 270 0.44 -6.81 -13.60
N LEU A 271 0.79 -7.80 -12.77
CA LEU A 271 1.92 -8.68 -13.03
C LEU A 271 1.80 -9.44 -14.36
N PRO A 272 0.61 -9.97 -14.75
CA PRO A 272 0.45 -10.57 -16.07
C PRO A 272 0.72 -9.59 -17.21
N ASN A 273 0.12 -8.38 -17.14
CA ASN A 273 0.36 -7.31 -18.11
C ASN A 273 1.83 -6.91 -18.21
N ARG A 274 2.54 -6.90 -17.08
CA ARG A 274 3.97 -6.59 -17.02
C ARG A 274 4.81 -7.64 -17.74
N PHE A 275 4.48 -8.92 -17.56
CA PHE A 275 5.16 -10.02 -18.25
C PHE A 275 4.92 -9.93 -19.76
N ASP A 276 3.67 -9.65 -20.16
CA ASP A 276 3.31 -9.46 -21.56
C ASP A 276 4.06 -8.27 -22.17
N ALA A 277 4.13 -7.13 -21.48
CA ALA A 277 4.90 -5.97 -21.93
C ALA A 277 6.40 -6.26 -22.08
N PHE A 278 6.98 -7.06 -21.18
CA PHE A 278 8.38 -7.45 -21.30
C PHE A 278 8.61 -8.39 -22.49
N ALA A 279 7.71 -9.33 -22.76
CA ALA A 279 7.75 -10.10 -24.00
C ALA A 279 7.63 -9.19 -25.24
N ARG A 280 6.72 -8.21 -25.22
CA ARG A 280 6.57 -7.24 -26.31
C ARG A 280 7.83 -6.40 -26.55
N LEU A 281 8.57 -6.02 -25.50
CA LEU A 281 9.88 -5.38 -25.65
C LEU A 281 10.84 -6.25 -26.46
N LEU A 282 10.96 -7.54 -26.13
CA LEU A 282 11.86 -8.47 -26.82
C LEU A 282 11.45 -8.74 -28.28
N GLU A 283 10.15 -8.67 -28.58
CA GLU A 283 9.61 -8.83 -29.93
C GLU A 283 9.79 -7.58 -30.79
N LEU A 284 9.46 -6.40 -30.25
CA LEU A 284 9.47 -5.13 -30.98
C LEU A 284 10.86 -4.53 -31.12
N TYR A 285 11.76 -4.82 -30.17
CA TYR A 285 13.10 -4.24 -30.10
C TYR A 285 14.15 -5.34 -29.93
N PRO A 286 14.45 -6.11 -31.00
CA PRO A 286 15.36 -7.25 -30.96
C PRO A 286 16.78 -6.93 -30.51
N GLU A 287 17.20 -5.66 -30.56
CA GLU A 287 18.48 -5.19 -30.03
C GLU A 287 18.64 -5.46 -28.53
N HIS A 288 17.54 -5.63 -27.80
CA HIS A 288 17.55 -5.92 -26.37
C HIS A 288 17.64 -7.43 -26.06
N LEU A 289 17.51 -8.31 -27.07
CA LEU A 289 17.69 -9.76 -26.89
C LEU A 289 19.09 -10.05 -26.34
N ARG A 290 19.15 -10.82 -25.25
CA ARG A 290 20.37 -11.14 -24.51
C ARG A 290 21.10 -9.94 -23.89
N GLN A 291 20.56 -8.73 -23.97
CA GLN A 291 21.11 -7.52 -23.36
C GLN A 291 20.41 -7.12 -22.07
N VAL A 292 19.19 -7.63 -21.81
CA VAL A 292 18.39 -7.27 -20.64
C VAL A 292 17.76 -8.48 -19.98
N SER A 293 17.58 -8.45 -18.66
CA SER A 293 16.75 -9.41 -17.91
C SER A 293 15.75 -8.68 -17.01
N LEU A 294 14.54 -9.22 -16.90
CA LEU A 294 13.54 -8.81 -15.91
C LEU A 294 13.64 -9.70 -14.67
N LEU A 295 13.90 -9.09 -13.51
CA LEU A 295 13.72 -9.71 -12.20
C LEU A 295 12.38 -9.29 -11.60
N GLN A 296 11.44 -10.23 -11.51
CA GLN A 296 10.19 -10.04 -10.78
C GLN A 296 10.24 -10.74 -9.43
N ILE A 297 10.16 -9.96 -8.36
CA ILE A 297 9.96 -10.42 -6.99
C ILE A 297 8.47 -10.27 -6.67
N ALA A 298 7.78 -11.37 -6.39
CA ALA A 298 6.35 -11.41 -6.10
C ALA A 298 6.10 -12.10 -4.76
N ALA A 299 6.28 -11.38 -3.65
CA ALA A 299 6.16 -11.97 -2.32
C ALA A 299 4.74 -12.55 -2.10
N ARG A 300 4.65 -13.80 -1.65
CA ARG A 300 3.37 -14.47 -1.35
C ARG A 300 2.54 -13.64 -0.37
N SER A 301 1.23 -13.53 -0.63
CA SER A 301 0.28 -12.78 0.18
C SER A 301 -1.08 -13.48 0.13
N ARG A 302 -1.81 -13.51 1.26
CA ARG A 302 -3.21 -13.95 1.35
C ARG A 302 -3.49 -15.30 0.68
N GLU A 303 -2.71 -16.32 1.06
CA GLU A 303 -2.74 -17.63 0.40
C GLU A 303 -4.07 -18.39 0.58
N ASP A 304 -4.82 -18.05 1.63
CA ASP A 304 -6.15 -18.58 1.95
C ASP A 304 -7.23 -18.09 0.95
N VAL A 305 -6.90 -17.21 0.00
CA VAL A 305 -7.83 -16.64 -0.98
C VAL A 305 -7.57 -17.24 -2.38
N ASP A 306 -8.55 -17.96 -2.95
CA ASP A 306 -8.45 -18.69 -4.22
C ASP A 306 -7.95 -17.86 -5.42
N ARG A 307 -8.29 -16.57 -5.44
CA ARG A 307 -7.89 -15.65 -6.52
C ARG A 307 -6.37 -15.45 -6.57
N TYR A 308 -5.69 -15.47 -5.44
CA TYR A 308 -4.23 -15.35 -5.37
C TYR A 308 -3.54 -16.61 -5.93
N GLN A 309 -4.11 -17.79 -5.67
CA GLN A 309 -3.62 -19.04 -6.24
C GLN A 309 -3.81 -19.09 -7.76
N SER A 310 -4.94 -18.57 -8.26
CA SER A 310 -5.22 -18.50 -9.70
C SER A 310 -4.27 -17.53 -10.43
N LEU A 311 -4.03 -16.36 -9.85
CA LEU A 311 -3.02 -15.41 -10.36
C LEU A 311 -1.63 -16.04 -10.43
N ARG A 312 -1.23 -16.78 -9.38
CA ARG A 312 0.07 -17.47 -9.38
C ARG A 312 0.20 -18.45 -10.54
N ARG A 313 -0.81 -19.31 -10.77
CA ARG A 313 -0.81 -20.27 -11.88
C ARG A 313 -0.69 -19.57 -13.25
N GLU A 314 -1.33 -18.41 -13.40
CA GLU A 314 -1.19 -17.59 -14.60
C GLU A 314 0.24 -17.06 -14.78
N LEU A 315 0.85 -16.53 -13.72
CA LEU A 315 2.23 -16.03 -13.75
C LEU A 315 3.24 -17.14 -14.02
N ASP A 316 3.08 -18.31 -13.39
CA ASP A 316 3.94 -19.48 -13.61
C ASP A 316 3.92 -19.89 -15.09
N ARG A 317 2.72 -19.95 -15.69
CA ARG A 317 2.54 -20.25 -17.12
C ARG A 317 3.14 -19.19 -18.04
N LYS A 318 2.87 -17.91 -17.79
CA LYS A 318 3.44 -16.80 -18.59
C LYS A 318 4.97 -16.76 -18.51
N ALA A 319 5.53 -16.94 -17.31
CA ALA A 319 6.97 -17.00 -17.14
C ALA A 319 7.60 -18.18 -17.88
N GLY A 320 6.95 -19.35 -17.86
CA GLY A 320 7.37 -20.52 -18.63
C GLY A 320 7.35 -20.29 -20.14
N ASP A 321 6.27 -19.71 -20.66
CA ASP A 321 6.14 -19.37 -22.09
C ASP A 321 7.22 -18.40 -22.55
N ILE A 322 7.38 -17.26 -21.85
CA ILE A 322 8.36 -16.23 -22.18
C ILE A 322 9.77 -16.80 -22.16
N ASN A 323 10.14 -17.53 -21.10
CA ASN A 323 11.46 -18.14 -21.03
C ASN A 323 11.64 -19.22 -22.09
N GLY A 324 10.61 -20.03 -22.40
CA GLY A 324 10.69 -21.04 -23.46
C GLY A 324 10.91 -20.46 -24.86
N ARG A 325 10.37 -19.26 -25.12
CA ARG A 325 10.48 -18.57 -26.41
C ARG A 325 11.79 -17.83 -26.59
N PHE A 326 12.31 -17.20 -25.53
CA PHE A 326 13.42 -16.24 -25.64
C PHE A 326 14.72 -16.65 -24.96
N SER A 327 14.74 -17.65 -24.06
CA SER A 327 15.99 -18.02 -23.37
C SER A 327 17.05 -18.54 -24.35
N ASP A 328 18.30 -18.38 -23.94
CA ASP A 328 19.47 -18.94 -24.60
C ASP A 328 20.31 -19.70 -23.55
N PHE A 329 21.35 -20.45 -23.96
CA PHE A 329 22.15 -21.29 -23.05
C PHE A 329 22.81 -20.50 -21.90
N ASP A 330 23.01 -19.20 -22.08
CA ASP A 330 23.63 -18.28 -21.11
C ASP A 330 22.69 -17.15 -20.64
N TRP A 331 21.41 -17.17 -21.03
CA TRP A 331 20.49 -16.08 -20.77
C TRP A 331 19.08 -16.56 -20.40
N VAL A 332 18.62 -16.13 -19.23
CA VAL A 332 17.22 -16.26 -18.79
C VAL A 332 16.59 -14.85 -18.80
N PRO A 333 15.64 -14.58 -19.71
CA PRO A 333 15.05 -13.25 -19.89
C PRO A 333 14.19 -12.85 -18.68
N LEU A 334 13.33 -13.73 -18.19
CA LEU A 334 12.41 -13.45 -17.08
C LEU A 334 12.75 -14.31 -15.85
N ARG A 335 13.32 -13.67 -14.83
CA ARG A 335 13.61 -14.27 -13.52
C ARG A 335 12.48 -13.95 -12.56
N TYR A 336 11.61 -14.91 -12.31
CA TYR A 336 10.45 -14.75 -11.44
C TYR A 336 10.62 -15.55 -10.13
N MET A 337 10.42 -14.87 -8.99
CA MET A 337 10.52 -15.49 -7.66
C MET A 337 9.34 -15.09 -6.78
N THR A 338 8.81 -16.06 -6.04
CA THR A 338 7.67 -15.87 -5.11
C THR A 338 8.08 -15.67 -3.66
N ARG A 339 9.38 -15.73 -3.37
CA ARG A 339 9.91 -15.58 -2.01
C ARG A 339 10.05 -14.10 -1.68
N ALA A 340 9.76 -13.75 -0.43
CA ALA A 340 10.03 -12.42 0.08
C ALA A 340 11.54 -12.16 0.11
N VAL A 341 11.95 -10.97 -0.32
CA VAL A 341 13.32 -10.47 -0.23
C VAL A 341 13.35 -9.41 0.86
N GLY A 342 14.34 -9.48 1.75
CA GLY A 342 14.48 -8.49 2.83
C GLY A 342 14.68 -7.09 2.26
N ARG A 343 14.09 -6.07 2.92
CA ARG A 343 14.10 -4.67 2.48
C ARG A 343 15.51 -4.15 2.15
N THR A 344 16.51 -4.48 2.96
CA THR A 344 17.92 -4.10 2.72
C THR A 344 18.46 -4.69 1.42
N THR A 345 18.24 -5.98 1.17
CA THR A 345 18.68 -6.64 -0.07
C THR A 345 17.98 -6.04 -1.28
N LEU A 346 16.67 -5.79 -1.16
CA LEU A 346 15.87 -5.17 -2.21
C LEU A 346 16.37 -3.76 -2.56
N ALA A 347 16.75 -2.96 -1.56
CA ALA A 347 17.36 -1.64 -1.78
C ALA A 347 18.67 -1.73 -2.60
N GLY A 348 19.48 -2.76 -2.36
CA GLY A 348 20.67 -3.05 -3.16
C GLY A 348 20.34 -3.42 -4.61
N PHE A 349 19.28 -4.22 -4.81
CA PHE A 349 18.79 -4.57 -6.15
C PHE A 349 18.23 -3.37 -6.90
N PHE A 350 17.46 -2.50 -6.23
CA PHE A 350 16.97 -1.25 -6.83
C PHE A 350 18.11 -0.35 -7.27
N ARG A 351 19.14 -0.17 -6.43
CA ARG A 351 20.29 0.68 -6.75
C ARG A 351 21.09 0.22 -7.97
N MET A 352 21.08 -1.08 -8.29
CA MET A 352 21.78 -1.61 -9.48
C MET A 352 20.88 -1.75 -10.70
N ALA A 353 19.56 -1.61 -10.55
CA ALA A 353 18.62 -1.81 -11.63
C ALA A 353 18.58 -0.58 -12.54
N HIS A 354 18.51 -0.83 -13.84
CA HIS A 354 18.45 0.21 -14.87
C HIS A 354 17.02 0.73 -15.00
N ILE A 355 16.03 -0.12 -14.75
CA ILE A 355 14.62 0.21 -14.82
C ILE A 355 13.89 -0.31 -13.59
N GLY A 356 13.16 0.57 -12.91
CA GLY A 356 12.12 0.21 -11.95
C GLY A 356 10.78 0.13 -12.67
N LEU A 357 10.21 -1.07 -12.78
CA LEU A 357 8.97 -1.31 -13.52
C LEU A 357 7.80 -1.46 -12.55
N VAL A 358 7.11 -0.35 -12.30
CA VAL A 358 6.02 -0.25 -11.31
C VAL A 358 4.70 0.01 -12.03
N THR A 359 4.07 -1.07 -12.49
CA THR A 359 2.92 -1.00 -13.40
C THR A 359 1.61 -1.58 -12.81
N PRO A 360 1.16 -1.19 -11.59
CA PRO A 360 -0.09 -1.67 -11.05
C PRO A 360 -1.30 -1.21 -11.88
N LEU A 361 -2.33 -2.04 -11.97
CA LEU A 361 -3.61 -1.68 -12.59
C LEU A 361 -4.39 -0.66 -11.75
N ARG A 362 -4.21 -0.71 -10.42
CA ARG A 362 -4.68 0.31 -9.48
C ARG A 362 -3.88 0.19 -8.18
N ASP A 363 -3.46 1.30 -7.60
CA ASP A 363 -2.72 1.33 -6.33
C ASP A 363 -2.95 2.66 -5.61
N GLY A 364 -3.20 2.61 -4.30
CA GLY A 364 -3.46 3.83 -3.52
C GLY A 364 -2.27 4.78 -3.50
N MET A 365 -1.04 4.24 -3.52
CA MET A 365 0.18 5.06 -3.60
C MET A 365 1.30 4.35 -4.35
N ASN A 366 1.70 3.15 -3.89
CA ASN A 366 2.89 2.40 -4.29
C ASN A 366 4.23 2.99 -3.79
N LEU A 367 4.61 2.59 -2.56
CA LEU A 367 5.89 2.99 -1.96
C LEU A 367 7.13 2.42 -2.68
N VAL A 368 6.99 1.33 -3.43
CA VAL A 368 8.10 0.73 -4.19
C VAL A 368 8.62 1.69 -5.26
N ALA A 369 7.74 2.49 -5.89
CA ALA A 369 8.16 3.56 -6.80
C ALA A 369 9.07 4.59 -6.11
N LYS A 370 8.67 5.05 -4.91
CA LYS A 370 9.45 6.02 -4.12
C LYS A 370 10.77 5.40 -3.63
N GLU A 371 10.74 4.15 -3.18
CA GLU A 371 11.94 3.41 -2.75
C GLU A 371 12.92 3.21 -3.92
N PHE A 372 12.42 2.88 -5.12
CA PHE A 372 13.27 2.75 -6.31
C PHE A 372 14.02 4.04 -6.61
N ILE A 373 13.33 5.19 -6.63
CA ILE A 373 13.96 6.51 -6.83
C ILE A 373 14.98 6.77 -5.71
N ALA A 374 14.59 6.59 -4.43
CA ALA A 374 15.49 6.84 -3.30
C ALA A 374 16.76 5.95 -3.32
N ALA A 375 16.70 4.75 -3.89
CA ALA A 375 17.85 3.85 -3.95
C ALA A 375 18.92 4.23 -4.99
N GLN A 376 18.56 5.03 -6.01
CA GLN A 376 19.41 5.27 -7.17
C GLN A 376 20.72 5.98 -6.84
N ASN A 377 21.73 5.75 -7.68
CA ASN A 377 22.94 6.55 -7.67
C ASN A 377 22.71 7.85 -8.46
N GLU A 378 22.88 9.01 -7.85
CA GLU A 378 22.64 10.30 -8.52
C GLU A 378 23.55 10.48 -9.75
N ASP A 379 24.75 9.87 -9.76
CA ASP A 379 25.67 9.91 -10.91
C ASP A 379 25.26 8.99 -12.07
N ASP A 380 24.50 7.93 -11.81
CA ASP A 380 24.08 6.97 -12.83
C ASP A 380 22.74 6.33 -12.44
N PRO A 381 21.63 7.12 -12.45
CA PRO A 381 20.37 6.65 -11.92
C PRO A 381 19.60 5.84 -12.96
N GLY A 382 18.95 4.76 -12.53
CA GLY A 382 17.95 4.05 -13.33
C GLY A 382 16.70 4.90 -13.57
N VAL A 383 15.86 4.43 -14.49
CA VAL A 383 14.61 5.10 -14.89
C VAL A 383 13.42 4.40 -14.25
N LEU A 384 12.49 5.18 -13.69
CA LEU A 384 11.22 4.67 -13.20
C LEU A 384 10.18 4.66 -14.34
N ILE A 385 9.58 3.51 -14.60
CA ILE A 385 8.37 3.37 -15.41
C ILE A 385 7.21 3.14 -14.46
N LEU A 386 6.22 4.03 -14.50
CA LEU A 386 5.16 4.10 -13.48
C LEU A 386 3.78 4.09 -14.12
N SER A 387 2.89 3.24 -13.60
CA SER A 387 1.48 3.26 -13.99
C SER A 387 0.83 4.59 -13.61
N ARG A 388 0.06 5.17 -14.53
CA ARG A 388 -0.84 6.30 -14.25
C ARG A 388 -1.95 6.01 -13.21
N PHE A 389 -2.09 4.75 -12.79
CA PHE A 389 -3.08 4.31 -11.83
C PHE A 389 -2.49 4.00 -10.44
N ALA A 390 -1.22 4.33 -10.21
CA ALA A 390 -0.63 4.39 -8.87
C ALA A 390 -0.73 5.81 -8.33
N GLY A 391 -1.13 5.99 -7.07
CA GLY A 391 -1.19 7.33 -6.46
C GLY A 391 0.15 8.09 -6.48
N ALA A 392 1.29 7.39 -6.47
CA ALA A 392 2.60 8.01 -6.62
C ALA A 392 2.80 8.72 -7.98
N ALA A 393 1.97 8.45 -8.99
CA ALA A 393 2.05 9.14 -10.29
C ALA A 393 1.61 10.60 -10.21
N ASP A 394 0.78 10.98 -9.23
CA ASP A 394 0.40 12.37 -8.98
C ASP A 394 1.61 13.20 -8.55
N GLU A 395 2.57 12.58 -7.85
CA GLU A 395 3.80 13.22 -7.42
C GLU A 395 4.93 13.01 -8.44
N LEU A 396 5.16 11.78 -8.91
CA LEU A 396 6.31 11.37 -9.72
C LEU A 396 6.08 11.54 -11.23
N SER A 397 5.66 12.72 -11.66
CA SER A 397 5.35 13.01 -13.07
C SER A 397 6.56 12.92 -14.02
N GLU A 398 7.80 12.95 -13.51
CA GLU A 398 9.02 12.80 -14.31
C GLU A 398 9.38 11.34 -14.63
N ALA A 399 8.70 10.37 -14.01
CA ALA A 399 8.74 8.98 -14.42
C ALA A 399 8.20 8.83 -15.85
N LEU A 400 8.54 7.72 -16.51
CA LEU A 400 7.86 7.34 -17.74
C LEU A 400 6.47 6.81 -17.38
N ILE A 401 5.47 7.70 -17.43
CA ILE A 401 4.08 7.37 -17.09
C ILE A 401 3.46 6.53 -18.20
N VAL A 402 2.92 5.37 -17.82
CA VAL A 402 2.35 4.38 -18.76
C VAL A 402 0.94 3.98 -18.36
N ASN A 403 0.17 3.54 -19.36
CA ASN A 403 -1.05 2.78 -19.13
C ASN A 403 -0.71 1.27 -19.15
N PRO A 404 -0.81 0.55 -18.01
CA PRO A 404 -0.44 -0.87 -17.95
C PRO A 404 -1.33 -1.80 -18.78
N TYR A 405 -2.46 -1.32 -19.30
CA TYR A 405 -3.30 -2.08 -20.23
C TYR A 405 -2.75 -2.09 -21.67
N ASP A 406 -1.81 -1.20 -21.99
CA ASP A 406 -1.16 -1.11 -23.29
C ASP A 406 0.26 -1.70 -23.21
N ALA A 407 0.39 -2.97 -23.58
CA ALA A 407 1.67 -3.68 -23.51
C ALA A 407 2.73 -3.07 -24.44
N ASP A 408 2.33 -2.50 -25.58
CA ASP A 408 3.24 -1.91 -26.56
C ASP A 408 3.76 -0.55 -26.08
N ALA A 409 2.91 0.24 -25.41
CA ALA A 409 3.34 1.47 -24.76
C ALA A 409 4.32 1.19 -23.60
N VAL A 410 4.04 0.18 -22.77
CA VAL A 410 4.96 -0.21 -21.69
C VAL A 410 6.29 -0.74 -22.26
N ALA A 411 6.25 -1.55 -23.33
CA ALA A 411 7.43 -2.00 -24.04
C ALA A 411 8.25 -0.84 -24.62
N SER A 412 7.58 0.13 -25.24
CA SER A 412 8.23 1.32 -25.80
C SER A 412 8.85 2.21 -24.71
N ALA A 413 8.21 2.33 -23.54
CA ALA A 413 8.78 3.01 -22.38
C ALA A 413 10.02 2.28 -21.85
N MET A 414 10.03 0.93 -21.86
CA MET A 414 11.23 0.15 -21.51
C MET A 414 12.35 0.37 -22.51
N HIS A 415 12.06 0.35 -23.82
CA HIS A 415 13.05 0.68 -24.84
C HIS A 415 13.61 2.09 -24.61
N GLN A 416 12.74 3.10 -24.47
CA GLN A 416 13.14 4.49 -24.19
C GLN A 416 14.05 4.57 -22.97
N ALA A 417 13.70 3.91 -21.87
CA ALA A 417 14.49 3.90 -20.65
C ALA A 417 15.87 3.23 -20.83
N LEU A 418 15.96 2.14 -21.60
CA LEU A 418 17.23 1.44 -21.89
C LEU A 418 18.19 2.27 -22.75
N VAL A 419 17.66 3.09 -23.67
CA VAL A 419 18.47 3.95 -24.56
C VAL A 419 18.58 5.40 -24.06
N MET A 420 18.03 5.70 -22.88
CA MET A 420 17.98 7.06 -22.32
C MET A 420 19.39 7.56 -21.98
N LYS A 421 19.73 8.74 -22.50
CA LYS A 421 21.00 9.40 -22.22
C LYS A 421 21.14 9.73 -20.73
N ILE A 422 22.38 9.72 -20.24
CA ILE A 422 22.66 9.92 -18.82
C ILE A 422 22.17 11.29 -18.31
N GLU A 423 22.22 12.33 -19.13
CA GLU A 423 21.75 13.68 -18.80
C GLU A 423 20.25 13.68 -18.49
N GLU A 424 19.44 13.06 -19.35
CA GLU A 424 18.00 12.95 -19.17
C GLU A 424 17.66 12.07 -17.95
N ARG A 425 18.37 10.97 -17.74
CA ARG A 425 18.19 10.11 -16.56
C ARG A 425 18.43 10.88 -15.26
N ARG A 426 19.51 11.66 -15.20
CA ARG A 426 19.85 12.52 -14.05
C ARG A 426 18.80 13.59 -13.81
N GLU A 427 18.37 14.28 -14.86
CA GLU A 427 17.33 15.32 -14.78
C GLU A 427 16.03 14.77 -14.17
N ARG A 428 15.49 13.68 -14.74
CA ARG A 428 14.27 13.02 -14.25
C ARG A 428 14.41 12.53 -12.81
N HIS A 429 15.57 11.93 -12.51
CA HIS A 429 15.86 11.41 -11.17
C HIS A 429 15.92 12.51 -10.12
N LEU A 430 16.65 13.60 -10.37
CA LEU A 430 16.79 14.71 -9.43
C LEU A 430 15.45 15.40 -9.16
N ALA A 431 14.63 15.59 -10.20
CA ALA A 431 13.28 16.13 -10.05
C ALA A 431 12.38 15.21 -9.19
N SER A 432 12.35 13.91 -9.49
CA SER A 432 11.62 12.91 -8.68
C SER A 432 12.12 12.85 -7.24
N LEU A 433 13.44 12.89 -7.05
CA LEU A 433 14.09 12.83 -5.75
C LEU A 433 13.75 14.05 -4.87
N ALA A 434 13.67 15.24 -5.48
CA ALA A 434 13.28 16.46 -4.78
C ALA A 434 11.87 16.34 -4.20
N LYS A 435 10.92 15.74 -4.93
CA LYS A 435 9.54 15.54 -4.48
C LYS A 435 9.43 14.53 -3.34
N ILE A 436 10.07 13.36 -3.46
CA ILE A 436 10.02 12.35 -2.38
C ILE A 436 10.84 12.74 -1.14
N ARG A 437 11.66 13.79 -1.22
CA ARG A 437 12.33 14.40 -0.05
C ARG A 437 11.39 15.32 0.73
N GLN A 438 10.29 15.79 0.11
CA GLN A 438 9.27 16.62 0.74
C GLN A 438 8.12 15.79 1.30
N THR A 439 7.71 14.73 0.59
CA THR A 439 6.66 13.80 1.06
C THR A 439 7.29 12.59 1.77
N THR A 440 7.42 12.68 3.09
CA THR A 440 8.01 11.63 3.95
C THR A 440 6.96 10.92 4.79
N ALA A 441 7.37 9.83 5.45
CA ALA A 441 6.54 9.18 6.46
C ALA A 441 6.20 10.14 7.63
N SER A 442 7.18 10.98 8.02
CA SER A 442 7.03 12.00 9.06
C SER A 442 6.06 13.10 8.65
N SER A 443 6.17 13.64 7.42
CA SER A 443 5.24 14.68 6.94
C SER A 443 3.81 14.15 6.85
N PHE A 444 3.63 12.92 6.35
CA PHE A 444 2.34 12.22 6.37
C PHE A 444 1.69 12.20 7.77
N CYS A 445 2.48 11.83 8.79
CA CYS A 445 2.00 11.81 10.17
C CYS A 445 1.70 13.22 10.69
N ALA A 446 2.61 14.17 10.49
CA ALA A 446 2.46 15.54 10.97
C ALA A 446 1.25 16.25 10.35
N ASP A 447 1.04 16.09 9.05
CA ASP A 447 -0.07 16.70 8.31
C ASP A 447 -1.41 16.13 8.76
N PHE A 448 -1.54 14.80 8.82
CA PHE A 448 -2.79 14.16 9.24
C PHE A 448 -3.13 14.50 10.70
N LEU A 449 -2.15 14.42 11.60
CA LEU A 449 -2.35 14.78 13.00
C LEU A 449 -2.59 16.28 13.18
N GLY A 450 -2.06 17.14 12.30
CA GLY A 450 -2.38 18.56 12.25
C GLY A 450 -3.86 18.83 11.95
N TYR A 451 -4.46 18.06 11.03
CA TYR A 451 -5.91 18.13 10.77
C TYR A 451 -6.74 17.59 11.93
N LEU A 452 -6.30 16.49 12.56
CA LEU A 452 -7.08 15.79 13.58
C LEU A 452 -7.00 16.48 14.95
N ASN A 453 -5.82 16.98 15.33
CA ASN A 453 -5.58 17.72 16.55
C ASN A 453 -4.39 18.69 16.38
N PRO A 454 -4.65 19.98 16.09
CA PRO A 454 -3.60 20.99 15.87
C PRO A 454 -2.59 21.15 17.01
N LYS A 455 -2.91 20.67 18.23
CA LYS A 455 -1.99 20.70 19.38
C LYS A 455 -0.92 19.61 19.34
N ILE A 456 -1.08 18.56 18.53
CA ILE A 456 -0.13 17.45 18.40
C ILE A 456 0.97 17.77 17.36
N SER A 457 0.64 18.53 16.31
CA SER A 457 1.58 18.89 15.22
C SER A 457 2.81 19.70 15.68
N LYS A 458 2.78 20.37 16.84
CA LYS A 458 3.91 21.15 17.36
C LYS A 458 4.99 20.33 18.09
N ALA A 459 4.85 19.02 18.15
CA ALA A 459 5.76 18.13 18.91
C ALA A 459 6.28 16.92 18.11
N ALA A 460 5.96 16.81 16.82
CA ALA A 460 6.42 15.76 15.92
C ALA A 460 7.55 16.27 15.02
#